data_AF-A0A920RF10-F1
#
_entry.id   AF-A0A920RF10-F1
#
_cell.length_a   1.000
_cell.length_b   1.000
_cell.length_c   1.000
_cell.angle_alpha   90.00
_cell.angle_beta   90.00
_cell.angle_gamma   90.00
#
_symmetry.space_group_name_H-M   'P 1'
#
loop_
_entity.id
_entity.type
_entity.pdbx_description
1 polymer ?
#
loop_
_entity_poly.entity_id
_entity_poly.type
_entity_poly.pdbx_seq_one_letter_code
_entity_poly.pdbx_strand_id
1 'polypeptide(L)'
;MTRWLNDGHTNDALNLAVRPPAVVMLVGLQGAGKNNHSGQVGAVVKAARSRQVLVGSTDVYRPAAMEQLARLAEEAEWLVSRAKGKSR
;
A
#
# COMPACT_ATOMS: atom_id res chain seq x y z
N MET A 1 -17.85 2.17 37.21
CA MET A 1 -18.31 0.99 36.46
C MET A 1 -18.66 1.39 35.03
N THR A 2 -17.68 1.79 34.20
CA THR A 2 -17.72 1.79 32.71
C THR A 2 -16.42 2.40 32.18
N ARG A 3 -15.33 1.63 32.16
CA ARG A 3 -14.12 1.91 31.37
C ARG A 3 -13.38 0.60 31.13
N TRP A 4 -13.92 -0.21 30.21
CA TRP A 4 -13.39 -1.54 29.87
C TRP A 4 -13.27 -1.82 28.36
N LEU A 5 -13.36 -0.80 27.50
CA LEU A 5 -13.04 -0.96 26.07
C LEU A 5 -12.19 0.23 25.62
N ASN A 6 -10.88 0.14 25.89
CA ASN A 6 -9.89 0.76 25.05
C ASN A 6 -9.02 -0.40 24.57
N ASP A 7 -9.30 -0.91 23.37
CA ASP A 7 -8.71 -2.12 22.81
C ASP A 7 -7.24 -1.96 22.39
N GLY A 8 -6.42 -1.29 23.22
CA GLY A 8 -4.96 -1.40 23.22
C GLY A 8 -4.21 -1.09 21.92
N HIS A 9 -4.87 -0.61 20.87
CA HIS A 9 -4.21 -0.27 19.62
C HIS A 9 -3.49 1.06 19.79
N THR A 10 -2.22 1.01 20.15
CA THR A 10 -1.31 2.14 20.02
C THR A 10 -1.32 2.59 18.56
N ASN A 11 -1.75 3.84 18.33
CA ASN A 11 -1.65 4.52 17.03
C ASN A 11 -0.17 4.92 16.79
N ASP A 12 0.73 3.94 16.78
CA ASP A 12 2.11 4.19 16.43
C ASP A 12 2.18 4.51 14.94
N ALA A 13 2.78 5.67 14.63
CA ALA A 13 2.98 6.09 13.26
C ALA A 13 3.84 5.05 12.52
N LEU A 14 3.50 4.81 11.25
CA LEU A 14 4.25 3.87 10.41
C LEU A 14 5.74 4.27 10.37
N ASN A 15 6.59 3.40 10.92
CA ASN A 15 8.01 3.64 11.02
C ASN A 15 8.70 3.37 9.68
N LEU A 16 9.00 4.45 8.95
CA LEU A 16 9.73 4.43 7.68
C LEU A 16 11.15 5.02 7.82
N ALA A 17 11.72 5.00 9.03
CA ALA A 17 13.08 5.47 9.32
C ALA A 17 14.13 4.43 8.88
N VAL A 18 14.10 4.08 7.60
CA VAL A 18 15.08 3.22 6.94
C VAL A 18 15.74 3.96 5.78
N ARG A 19 16.91 3.48 5.34
CA ARG A 19 17.54 4.01 4.12
C ARG A 19 16.59 3.81 2.93
N PRO A 20 16.29 4.85 2.14
CA PRO A 20 15.46 4.70 0.95
C PRO A 20 16.02 3.65 -0.02
N PRO A 21 15.17 2.86 -0.70
CA PRO A 21 13.72 2.84 -0.61
C PRO A 21 13.19 2.04 0.58
N ALA A 22 12.19 2.59 1.30
CA ALA A 22 11.44 1.85 2.31
C ALA A 22 10.39 0.96 1.63
N VAL A 23 10.37 -0.33 1.94
CA VAL A 23 9.45 -1.30 1.33
C VAL A 23 8.40 -1.73 2.34
N VAL A 24 7.14 -1.65 1.93
CA VAL A 24 5.98 -2.09 2.72
C VAL A 24 5.21 -3.12 1.91
N MET A 25 5.00 -4.31 2.47
CA MET A 25 4.25 -5.39 1.82
C MET A 25 2.97 -5.67 2.60
N LEU A 26 1.83 -5.56 1.92
CA LEU A 26 0.54 -5.90 2.51
C LEU A 26 0.23 -7.38 2.24
N VAL A 27 0.11 -8.15 3.31
CA VAL A 27 -0.24 -9.57 3.29
C VAL A 27 -1.54 -9.80 4.06
N GLY A 28 -2.24 -10.90 3.77
CA GLY A 28 -3.53 -11.21 4.38
C GLY A 28 -4.37 -12.15 3.55
N LEU A 29 -5.56 -12.50 4.05
CA LEU A 29 -6.49 -13.40 3.37
C LEU A 29 -7.07 -12.79 2.08
N GLN A 30 -7.51 -13.62 1.14
CA GLN A 30 -8.25 -13.15 -0.03
C GLN A 30 -9.48 -12.36 0.42
N GLY A 31 -9.76 -11.22 -0.22
CA GLY A 31 -10.89 -10.37 0.14
C GLY A 31 -10.65 -9.45 1.34
N ALA A 32 -9.51 -9.54 2.04
CA ALA A 32 -9.16 -8.66 3.17
C ALA A 32 -8.88 -7.20 2.78
N GLY A 33 -9.17 -6.78 1.55
CA GLY A 33 -9.04 -5.38 1.12
C GLY A 33 -7.62 -4.87 0.89
N LYS A 34 -6.61 -5.75 0.79
CA LYS A 34 -5.18 -5.39 0.64
C LYS A 34 -4.91 -4.29 -0.40
N ASN A 35 -5.49 -4.40 -1.60
CA ASN A 35 -5.28 -3.42 -2.67
C ASN A 35 -5.89 -2.05 -2.36
N ASN A 36 -7.04 -2.03 -1.69
CA ASN A 36 -7.67 -0.79 -1.26
C ASN A 36 -6.85 -0.14 -0.13
N HIS A 37 -6.41 -0.97 0.82
CA HIS A 37 -5.61 -0.52 1.95
C HIS A 37 -4.22 -0.01 1.52
N SER A 38 -3.62 -0.55 0.44
CA SER A 38 -2.39 0.03 -0.13
C SER A 38 -2.56 1.46 -0.62
N GLY A 39 -3.73 1.80 -1.18
CA GLY A 39 -4.05 3.18 -1.53
C GLY A 39 -4.08 4.09 -0.30
N GLN A 40 -4.74 3.65 0.76
CA GLN A 40 -4.82 4.43 1.99
C GLN A 40 -3.43 4.65 2.63
N VAL A 41 -2.61 3.60 2.72
CA VAL A 41 -1.24 3.69 3.25
C VAL A 41 -0.37 4.60 2.38
N GLY A 42 -0.44 4.47 1.05
CA GLY A 42 0.32 5.31 0.14
C GLY A 42 -0.03 6.80 0.28
N ALA A 43 -1.31 7.12 0.43
CA ALA A 43 -1.78 8.49 0.63
C ALA A 43 -1.25 9.09 1.94
N VAL A 44 -1.29 8.33 3.04
CA VAL A 44 -0.73 8.75 4.33
C VAL A 44 0.79 9.01 4.21
N VAL A 45 1.53 8.13 3.52
CA VAL A 45 2.98 8.29 3.35
C VAL A 45 3.33 9.51 2.49
N LYS A 46 2.58 9.73 1.40
CA LYS A 46 2.75 10.89 0.51
C LYS A 46 2.50 12.20 1.26
N ALA A 47 1.41 12.27 2.02
CA ALA A 47 1.02 13.45 2.78
C ALA A 47 1.99 13.74 3.95
N ALA A 48 2.37 12.72 4.72
CA ALA A 48 3.16 12.92 5.94
C ALA A 48 4.65 13.18 5.69
N ARG A 49 5.23 12.67 4.59
CA ARG A 49 6.69 12.67 4.41
C ARG A 49 7.18 13.21 3.07
N SER A 50 6.29 13.75 2.21
CA SER A 50 6.61 14.26 0.87
C SER A 50 7.46 13.31 0.03
N ARG A 51 7.34 11.99 0.26
CA ARG A 51 8.12 10.97 -0.44
C ARG A 51 7.43 10.57 -1.73
N GLN A 52 8.22 10.15 -2.72
CA GLN A 52 7.67 9.46 -3.88
C GLN A 52 7.18 8.07 -3.46
N VAL A 53 5.97 7.75 -3.86
CA VAL A 53 5.34 6.45 -3.62
C VAL A 53 5.41 5.65 -4.91
N LEU A 54 5.88 4.41 -4.81
CA LEU A 54 5.83 3.43 -5.87
C LEU A 54 4.96 2.26 -5.40
N VAL A 55 3.95 1.92 -6.20
CA VAL A 55 3.07 0.78 -5.92
C VAL A 55 3.27 -0.32 -6.94
N GLY A 56 3.18 -1.56 -6.48
CA GLY A 56 3.28 -2.75 -7.31
C GLY A 56 2.31 -3.82 -6.83
N SER A 57 1.59 -4.43 -7.77
CA SER A 57 0.77 -5.60 -7.46
C SER A 57 1.65 -6.84 -7.46
N THR A 58 1.62 -7.59 -6.36
CA THR A 58 2.22 -8.93 -6.28
C THR A 58 1.29 -10.02 -6.84
N ASP A 59 0.03 -9.69 -7.09
CA ASP A 59 -0.94 -10.59 -7.72
C ASP A 59 -0.79 -10.51 -9.25
N VAL A 60 0.08 -11.36 -9.80
CA VAL A 60 0.38 -11.44 -11.24
C VAL A 60 -0.66 -12.22 -12.05
N TYR A 61 -1.58 -12.92 -11.38
CA TYR A 61 -2.57 -13.79 -12.03
C TYR A 61 -3.94 -13.14 -12.14
N ARG A 62 -4.16 -11.99 -11.50
CA ARG A 62 -5.43 -11.27 -11.50
C ARG A 62 -5.29 -9.90 -12.18
N PRO A 63 -5.39 -9.82 -13.52
CA PRO A 63 -5.21 -8.56 -14.27
C PRO A 63 -6.05 -7.40 -13.75
N ALA A 64 -7.31 -7.67 -13.38
CA ALA A 64 -8.21 -6.65 -12.83
C ALA A 64 -7.68 -6.01 -11.51
N ALA A 65 -6.97 -6.77 -10.68
CA ALA A 65 -6.37 -6.26 -9.46
C ALA A 65 -5.18 -5.34 -9.75
N MET A 66 -4.39 -5.66 -10.79
CA MET A 66 -3.29 -4.82 -11.26
C MET A 66 -3.81 -3.51 -11.85
N GLU A 67 -4.85 -3.58 -12.68
CA GLU A 67 -5.49 -2.39 -13.27
C GLU A 67 -6.11 -1.50 -12.21
N GLN A 68 -6.78 -2.06 -11.21
CA GLN A 68 -7.35 -1.29 -10.11
C GLN A 68 -6.25 -0.53 -9.35
N LEU A 69 -5.13 -1.19 -9.02
CA LEU A 69 -4.02 -0.54 -8.34
C LEU A 69 -3.36 0.53 -9.22
N ALA A 70 -3.27 0.30 -10.53
CA ALA A 70 -2.74 1.27 -11.48
C ALA A 70 -3.63 2.53 -11.59
N ARG A 71 -4.96 2.37 -11.62
CA ARG A 71 -5.91 3.52 -11.61
C ARG A 71 -5.78 4.34 -10.34
N LEU A 72 -5.74 3.68 -9.17
CA LEU A 72 -5.53 4.38 -7.90
C LEU A 72 -4.20 5.14 -7.87
N ALA A 73 -3.15 4.57 -8.45
CA ALA A 73 -1.86 5.24 -8.54
C ALA A 73 -1.87 6.42 -9.51
N GLU A 74 -2.59 6.32 -10.63
CA GLU A 74 -2.74 7.41 -11.60
C GLU A 74 -3.49 8.60 -10.98
N GLU A 75 -4.61 8.33 -10.31
CA GLU A 75 -5.40 9.34 -9.59
C GLU A 75 -4.58 10.05 -8.49
N ALA A 76 -3.63 9.34 -7.88
CA ALA A 76 -2.78 9.87 -6.80
C ALA A 76 -1.39 10.34 -7.28
N GLU A 77 -1.12 10.33 -8.59
CA GLU A 77 0.16 10.67 -9.21
C GLU A 77 1.36 9.88 -8.64
N TRP A 78 1.21 8.56 -8.47
CA TRP A 78 2.25 7.65 -7.99
C TRP A 78 2.91 6.86 -9.11
N LEU A 79 4.13 6.40 -8.84
CA LEU A 79 4.83 5.51 -9.76
C LEU A 79 4.22 4.10 -9.67
N VAL A 80 4.01 3.46 -10.81
CA VAL A 80 3.51 2.07 -10.88
C VAL A 80 4.63 1.17 -11.36
N SER A 81 4.93 0.11 -10.60
CA SER A 81 5.84 -0.94 -11.08
C SER A 81 5.16 -1.72 -12.20
N ARG A 82 5.68 -1.65 -13.42
CA ARG A 82 5.28 -2.54 -14.51
C ARG A 82 6.23 -3.72 -14.54
N ALA A 83 5.70 -4.94 -14.43
CA ALA A 83 6.48 -6.13 -14.72
C ALA A 83 6.85 -6.10 -16.21
N LYS A 84 8.15 -6.11 -16.53
CA LYS A 84 8.59 -6.40 -17.91
C LYS A 84 8.11 -7.81 -18.24
N GLY A 85 7.18 -7.94 -19.19
CA GLY A 85 6.87 -9.24 -19.77
C GLY A 85 8.17 -9.90 -20.21
N LYS A 86 8.37 -11.17 -19.85
CA LYS A 86 9.49 -11.97 -20.34
C LYS A 86 9.57 -11.83 -21.86
N SER A 87 10.53 -11.06 -22.34
CA SER A 87 10.95 -11.11 -23.73
C SER A 87 11.71 -12.41 -23.89
N ARG A 88 10.98 -13.44 -24.33
CA ARG A 88 11.44 -14.73 -24.87
C ARG A 88 12.39 -15.54 -23.99
#